data_AF-A0A3S3LEI9-F1
#
_entry.id   AF-A0A3S3LEI9-F1
#
_cell.length_a   1.000
_cell.length_b   1.000
_cell.length_c   1.000
_cell.angle_alpha   90.00
_cell.angle_beta   90.00
_cell.angle_gamma   90.00
#
_symmetry.space_group_name_H-M   'P 1'
#
loop_
_entity.id
_entity.type
_entity.pdbx_description
1 polymer ?
#
loop_
_entity_poly.entity_id
_entity_poly.type
_entity_poly.pdbx_seq_one_letter_code
_entity_poly.pdbx_strand_id
1 'polypeptide(L)'
;MTLTREEVLDAIRTEGLTGYRWFEDATNETDVIAIQRTSDGWVVFATDERATPIGRREFSSEEPSLENFLSRLRSLNSVAAWHEKNRQKKAAERQAQSPADSPRYFVRELRIDGELVPARLFRRRTDSTGTVDEYLVDVDTWAPDTRGVLDRAIRFSLDSDLEEISDDAAQDIFDMVASRTYVPLRRR
;
A
#
# COMPACT_ATOMS: atom_id res chain seq x y z
N MET A 1 15.38 -15.47 36.80
CA MET A 1 14.42 -14.45 37.24
C MET A 1 13.10 -14.81 36.60
N THR A 2 12.07 -15.00 37.40
CA THR A 2 10.73 -15.39 36.96
C THR A 2 10.00 -14.16 36.43
N LEU A 3 9.47 -14.21 35.20
CA LEU A 3 8.81 -13.05 34.58
C LEU A 3 7.45 -12.76 35.25
N THR A 4 7.30 -11.57 35.81
CA THR A 4 6.08 -11.11 36.50
C THR A 4 5.14 -10.33 35.57
N ARG A 5 3.87 -10.15 35.99
CA ARG A 5 2.91 -9.32 35.26
C ARG A 5 3.39 -7.88 35.08
N GLU A 6 3.97 -7.31 36.13
CA GLU A 6 4.45 -5.93 36.13
C GLU A 6 5.59 -5.76 35.12
N GLU A 7 6.52 -6.70 35.07
CA GLU A 7 7.60 -6.69 34.07
C GLU A 7 7.08 -6.85 32.64
N VAL A 8 6.04 -7.67 32.41
CA VAL A 8 5.43 -7.79 31.08
C VAL A 8 4.72 -6.50 30.67
N LEU A 9 3.94 -5.89 31.57
CA LEU A 9 3.25 -4.62 31.29
C LEU A 9 4.24 -3.47 31.09
N ASP A 10 5.34 -3.46 31.84
CA ASP A 10 6.44 -2.51 31.63
C ASP A 10 7.12 -2.71 30.27
N ALA A 11 7.38 -3.96 29.88
CA ALA A 11 7.94 -4.27 28.57
C ALA A 11 7.01 -3.83 27.43
N ILE A 12 5.71 -4.13 27.52
CA ILE A 12 4.70 -3.70 26.54
C ILE A 12 4.73 -2.19 26.37
N ARG A 13 4.72 -1.44 27.48
CA ARG A 13 4.74 0.02 27.46
C ARG A 13 6.05 0.57 26.89
N THR A 14 7.18 0.07 27.37
CA THR A 14 8.51 0.58 27.01
C THR A 14 8.86 0.29 25.55
N GLU A 15 8.44 -0.87 25.03
CA GLU A 15 8.66 -1.26 23.63
C GLU A 15 7.54 -0.78 22.69
N GLY A 16 6.45 -0.21 23.23
CA GLY A 16 5.31 0.24 22.44
C GLY A 16 4.57 -0.90 21.72
N LEU A 17 4.50 -2.08 22.35
CA LEU A 17 3.89 -3.26 21.74
C LEU A 17 2.37 -3.10 21.64
N THR A 18 1.82 -3.45 20.48
CA THR A 18 0.37 -3.38 20.20
C THR A 18 -0.16 -4.73 19.70
N GLY A 19 -1.47 -4.86 19.56
CA GLY A 19 -2.10 -6.09 19.05
C GLY A 19 -2.16 -7.20 20.09
N TYR A 20 -2.66 -6.88 21.30
CA TYR A 20 -2.82 -7.87 22.35
C TYR A 20 -4.15 -7.76 23.10
N ARG A 21 -4.55 -8.88 23.71
CA ARG A 21 -5.66 -8.95 24.68
C ARG A 21 -5.16 -9.59 25.97
N TRP A 22 -5.32 -8.86 27.07
CA TRP A 22 -4.76 -9.21 28.36
C TRP A 22 -5.85 -9.66 29.32
N PHE A 23 -5.91 -10.95 29.60
CA PHE A 23 -6.85 -11.58 30.54
C PHE A 23 -8.33 -11.30 30.23
N GLU A 24 -8.64 -11.01 28.97
CA GLU A 24 -9.96 -10.72 28.45
C GLU A 24 -10.32 -11.69 27.31
N ASP A 25 -11.60 -11.79 27.01
CA ASP A 25 -12.08 -12.55 25.86
C ASP A 25 -11.59 -11.91 24.55
N ALA A 26 -11.12 -12.73 23.62
CA ALA A 26 -10.63 -12.32 22.31
C ALA A 26 -11.50 -12.87 21.15
N THR A 27 -12.69 -13.41 21.44
CA THR A 27 -13.56 -14.14 20.50
C THR A 27 -13.93 -13.36 19.21
N ASN A 28 -13.76 -12.04 19.15
CA ASN A 28 -14.03 -11.24 17.95
C ASN A 28 -12.87 -10.30 17.56
N GLU A 29 -11.68 -10.52 18.11
CA GLU A 29 -10.54 -9.65 17.90
C GLU A 29 -9.62 -10.26 16.85
N THR A 30 -9.33 -9.53 15.79
CA THR A 30 -8.46 -10.00 14.71
C THR A 30 -7.01 -9.61 14.97
N ASP A 31 -6.07 -10.43 14.52
CA ASP A 31 -4.63 -10.10 14.54
C ASP A 31 -4.05 -9.74 15.93
N VAL A 32 -4.57 -10.34 17.00
CA VAL A 32 -4.09 -10.11 18.38
C VAL A 32 -3.42 -11.33 18.99
N ILE A 33 -2.48 -11.10 19.90
CA ILE A 33 -2.00 -12.13 20.84
C ILE A 33 -2.83 -12.03 22.11
N ALA A 34 -3.52 -13.12 22.48
CA ALA A 34 -4.33 -13.19 23.69
C ALA A 34 -3.64 -14.06 24.75
N ILE A 35 -3.73 -13.63 26.00
CA ILE A 35 -3.45 -14.45 27.19
C ILE A 35 -4.69 -14.46 28.08
N GLN A 36 -5.13 -15.62 28.53
CA GLN A 36 -6.34 -15.79 29.34
C GLN A 36 -6.11 -16.78 30.48
N ARG A 37 -6.76 -16.51 31.62
CA ARG A 37 -6.86 -17.47 32.73
C ARG A 37 -8.07 -18.37 32.50
N THR A 38 -7.90 -19.68 32.71
CA THR A 38 -8.96 -20.68 32.65
C THR A 38 -9.17 -21.32 34.03
N SER A 39 -10.14 -22.23 34.15
CA SER A 39 -10.32 -23.07 35.34
C SER A 39 -9.09 -23.92 35.68
N ASP A 40 -8.36 -24.35 34.64
CA ASP A 40 -7.31 -25.36 34.74
C ASP A 40 -5.90 -24.79 34.55
N GLY A 41 -5.79 -23.47 34.39
CA GLY A 41 -4.50 -22.79 34.22
C GLY A 41 -4.60 -21.55 33.34
N TRP A 42 -3.77 -21.53 32.30
CA TRP A 42 -3.59 -20.39 31.41
C TRP A 42 -3.57 -20.83 29.96
N VAL A 43 -4.06 -19.98 29.07
CA VAL A 43 -3.95 -20.19 27.63
C VAL A 43 -3.40 -18.95 26.94
N VAL A 44 -2.51 -19.18 25.97
CA VAL A 44 -1.99 -18.16 25.06
C VAL A 44 -2.28 -18.59 23.63
N PHE A 45 -2.85 -17.70 22.83
CA PHE A 45 -3.11 -17.93 21.40
C PHE A 45 -3.00 -16.63 20.62
N ALA A 46 -2.93 -16.73 19.29
CA ALA A 46 -3.10 -15.59 18.41
C ALA A 46 -4.46 -15.70 17.70
N THR A 47 -4.98 -14.61 17.18
CA THR A 47 -6.12 -14.62 16.26
C THR A 47 -5.69 -14.21 14.86
N ASP A 48 -6.30 -14.81 13.85
CA ASP A 48 -6.10 -14.43 12.45
C ASP A 48 -7.01 -13.25 12.03
N GLU A 49 -7.03 -12.91 10.74
CA GLU A 49 -7.84 -11.82 10.19
C GLU A 49 -9.36 -12.07 10.29
N ARG A 50 -9.76 -13.28 10.71
CA ARG A 50 -11.15 -13.71 10.93
C ARG A 50 -11.48 -13.95 12.40
N ALA A 51 -10.60 -13.48 13.30
CA ALA A 51 -10.69 -13.71 14.74
C ALA A 51 -10.59 -15.19 15.14
N THR A 52 -10.09 -16.06 14.24
CA THR A 52 -9.97 -17.49 14.52
C THR A 52 -8.75 -17.73 15.41
N PRO A 53 -8.88 -18.42 16.57
CA PRO A 53 -7.74 -18.76 17.39
C PRO A 53 -6.76 -19.71 16.67
N ILE A 54 -5.49 -19.32 16.59
CA ILE A 54 -4.39 -20.10 16.02
C ILE A 54 -3.25 -20.26 17.04
N GLY A 55 -2.52 -21.37 16.93
CA GLY A 55 -1.32 -21.62 17.73
C GLY A 55 -1.56 -21.65 19.25
N ARG A 56 -2.77 -22.05 19.68
CA ARG A 56 -3.18 -22.17 21.08
C ARG A 56 -2.20 -23.03 21.87
N ARG A 57 -1.77 -22.54 23.03
CA ARG A 57 -0.96 -23.25 24.01
C ARG A 57 -1.50 -23.08 25.42
N GLU A 58 -1.48 -24.17 26.17
CA GLU A 58 -1.98 -24.23 27.54
C GLU A 58 -0.82 -24.38 28.52
N PHE A 59 -0.96 -23.77 29.69
CA PHE A 59 0.07 -23.73 30.73
C PHE A 59 -0.59 -23.94 32.10
N SER A 60 0.07 -24.70 32.96
CA SER A 60 -0.39 -24.96 34.33
C SER A 60 -0.08 -23.81 35.30
N SER A 61 0.86 -22.95 34.94
CA SER A 61 1.28 -21.80 35.75
C SER A 61 1.38 -20.53 34.91
N GLU A 62 1.32 -19.40 35.59
CA GLU A 62 1.25 -18.08 34.96
C GLU A 62 2.57 -17.70 34.28
N GLU A 63 3.69 -17.88 34.97
CA GLU A 63 5.01 -17.46 34.51
C GLU A 63 5.36 -17.94 33.07
N PRO A 64 5.31 -19.24 32.71
CA PRO A 64 5.61 -19.66 31.35
C PRO A 64 4.59 -19.17 30.33
N SER A 65 3.35 -18.89 30.75
CA SER A 65 2.34 -18.29 29.88
C SER A 65 2.67 -16.82 29.57
N LEU A 66 3.15 -16.06 30.56
CA LEU A 66 3.61 -14.68 30.41
C LEU A 66 4.82 -14.58 29.48
N GLU A 67 5.81 -15.47 29.65
CA GLU A 67 6.96 -15.54 28.75
C GLU A 67 6.55 -15.87 27.31
N ASN A 68 5.65 -16.84 27.13
CA ASN A 68 5.17 -17.22 25.81
C ASN A 68 4.39 -16.07 25.15
N PHE A 69 3.52 -15.41 25.91
CA PHE A 69 2.75 -14.27 25.45
C PHE A 69 3.66 -13.13 24.99
N LEU A 70 4.60 -12.69 25.83
CA LEU A 70 5.48 -11.56 25.49
C LEU A 70 6.37 -11.88 24.29
N SER A 71 6.89 -13.11 24.20
CA SER A 71 7.69 -13.56 23.06
C SER A 71 6.92 -13.48 21.74
N ARG A 72 5.66 -13.92 21.72
CA ARG A 72 4.80 -13.84 20.52
C ARG A 72 4.44 -12.40 20.18
N LEU A 73 4.13 -11.59 21.18
CA LEU A 73 3.78 -10.19 20.98
C LEU A 73 4.94 -9.38 20.36
N ARG A 74 6.16 -9.59 20.84
CA ARG A 74 7.37 -9.01 20.24
C ARG A 74 7.58 -9.47 18.80
N SER A 75 7.31 -10.75 18.53
CA SER A 75 7.42 -11.31 17.18
C SER A 75 6.40 -10.68 16.22
N LEU A 76 5.15 -10.53 16.65
CA LEU A 76 4.09 -9.84 15.89
C LEU A 76 4.50 -8.41 15.52
N ASN A 77 4.94 -7.62 16.51
CA ASN A 77 5.33 -6.23 16.30
C ASN A 77 6.60 -6.10 15.43
N SER A 78 7.55 -7.05 15.54
CA SER A 78 8.74 -7.09 14.68
C SER A 78 8.39 -7.32 13.22
N VAL A 79 7.44 -8.22 12.94
CA VAL A 79 6.93 -8.48 11.58
C VAL A 79 6.19 -7.26 11.03
N ALA A 80 5.32 -6.63 11.83
CA ALA A 80 4.61 -5.41 11.45
C ALA A 80 5.58 -4.26 11.10
N ALA A 81 6.61 -4.05 11.93
CA ALA A 81 7.63 -3.04 11.69
C ALA A 81 8.44 -3.33 10.41
N TRP A 82 8.77 -4.60 10.15
CA TRP A 82 9.45 -5.01 8.91
C TRP A 82 8.60 -4.72 7.67
N HIS A 83 7.30 -5.05 7.70
CA HIS A 83 6.38 -4.73 6.61
C HIS A 83 6.29 -3.23 6.37
N GLU A 84 6.16 -2.42 7.43
CA GLU A 84 6.10 -0.97 7.31
C GLU A 84 7.38 -0.39 6.69
N LYS A 85 8.55 -0.81 7.18
CA LYS A 85 9.83 -0.40 6.60
C LYS A 85 9.95 -0.75 5.13
N ASN A 86 9.48 -1.93 4.73
CA ASN A 86 9.47 -2.34 3.33
C ASN A 86 8.48 -1.55 2.49
N ARG A 87 7.31 -1.18 3.03
CA ARG A 87 6.36 -0.27 2.36
C ARG A 87 7.01 1.08 2.12
N GLN A 88 7.63 1.67 3.14
CA GLN A 88 8.33 2.95 3.04
C GLN A 88 9.50 2.89 2.06
N LYS A 89 10.30 1.83 2.10
CA LYS A 89 11.38 1.61 1.13
C LYS A 89 10.85 1.55 -0.31
N LYS A 90 9.80 0.77 -0.56
CA LYS A 90 9.18 0.69 -1.89
C LYS A 90 8.56 2.02 -2.33
N ALA A 91 7.97 2.77 -1.41
CA ALA A 91 7.44 4.10 -1.70
C ALA A 91 8.56 5.08 -2.04
N ALA A 92 9.66 5.07 -1.28
CA ALA A 92 10.85 5.88 -1.54
C ALA A 92 11.55 5.48 -2.84
N GLU A 93 11.64 4.18 -3.17
CA GLU A 93 12.15 3.70 -4.45
C GLU A 93 11.28 4.19 -5.61
N ARG A 94 9.95 4.08 -5.51
CA ARG A 94 9.02 4.64 -6.53
C ARG A 94 9.18 6.15 -6.68
N GLN A 95 9.36 6.86 -5.57
CA GLN A 95 9.54 8.31 -5.55
C GLN A 95 10.93 8.73 -6.04
N ALA A 96 11.97 7.90 -5.86
CA ALA A 96 13.32 8.17 -6.37
C ALA A 96 13.47 7.78 -7.86
N GLN A 97 12.70 6.79 -8.33
CA GLN A 97 12.64 6.40 -9.74
C GLN A 97 11.79 7.35 -10.59
N SER A 98 10.96 8.19 -9.95
CA SER A 98 10.23 9.27 -10.61
C SER A 98 10.97 10.57 -10.29
N PRO A 99 11.62 11.26 -11.25
CA PRO A 99 12.17 12.58 -10.99
C PRO A 99 11.09 13.45 -10.33
N ALA A 100 11.43 14.20 -9.28
CA ALA A 100 10.47 14.97 -8.48
C ALA A 100 9.61 15.97 -9.28
N ASP A 101 9.95 16.19 -10.55
CA ASP A 101 9.26 17.04 -11.52
C ASP A 101 8.82 16.32 -12.81
N SER A 102 9.03 15.00 -12.94
CA SER A 102 8.61 14.27 -14.13
C SER A 102 7.09 14.03 -14.11
N PRO A 103 6.36 14.52 -15.13
CA PRO A 103 4.93 14.25 -15.25
C PRO A 103 4.66 12.76 -15.42
N ARG A 104 3.54 12.29 -14.86
CA ARG A 104 2.97 10.98 -15.23
C ARG A 104 2.12 11.14 -16.49
N TYR A 105 2.29 10.26 -17.46
CA TYR A 105 1.58 10.33 -18.74
C TYR A 105 0.50 9.27 -18.86
N PHE A 106 -0.62 9.65 -19.46
CA PHE A 106 -1.75 8.75 -19.70
C PHE A 106 -2.28 8.95 -21.10
N VAL A 107 -2.50 7.85 -21.83
CA VAL A 107 -3.00 7.89 -23.19
C VAL A 107 -4.42 7.35 -23.26
N ARG A 108 -5.25 8.00 -24.06
CA ARG A 108 -6.47 7.42 -24.61
C ARG A 108 -6.16 6.95 -26.01
N GLU A 109 -6.40 5.68 -26.28
CA GLU A 109 -6.29 5.11 -27.62
C GLU A 109 -7.66 5.00 -28.29
N LEU A 110 -7.68 5.09 -29.61
CA LEU A 110 -8.86 4.77 -30.43
C LEU A 110 -8.51 3.66 -31.39
N ARG A 111 -9.52 2.85 -31.75
CA ARG A 111 -9.35 1.83 -32.78
C ARG A 111 -9.61 2.43 -34.16
N ILE A 112 -8.60 2.45 -35.02
CA ILE A 112 -8.67 2.87 -36.42
C ILE A 112 -8.18 1.71 -37.28
N ASP A 113 -8.98 1.28 -38.25
CA ASP A 113 -8.68 0.14 -39.15
C ASP A 113 -8.25 -1.15 -38.42
N GLY A 114 -8.78 -1.35 -37.20
CA GLY A 114 -8.49 -2.51 -36.35
C GLY A 114 -7.33 -2.32 -35.37
N GLU A 115 -6.49 -1.31 -35.56
CA GLU A 115 -5.33 -1.02 -34.72
C GLU A 115 -5.64 0.05 -33.66
N LEU A 116 -5.05 -0.06 -32.48
CA LEU A 116 -5.13 0.97 -31.43
C LEU A 116 -4.08 2.04 -31.71
N VAL A 117 -4.50 3.28 -31.84
CA VAL A 117 -3.62 4.44 -32.05
C VAL A 117 -3.86 5.49 -30.96
N PRO A 118 -2.81 6.24 -30.54
CA PRO A 118 -2.97 7.36 -29.63
C PRO A 118 -3.94 8.40 -30.17
N ALA A 119 -4.96 8.72 -29.37
CA ALA A 119 -5.94 9.75 -29.70
C ALA A 119 -5.82 10.97 -28.79
N ARG A 120 -5.40 10.78 -27.53
CA ARG A 120 -5.20 11.89 -26.60
C ARG A 120 -4.17 11.55 -25.54
N LEU A 121 -3.26 12.47 -25.29
CA LEU A 121 -2.27 12.37 -24.22
C LEU A 121 -2.66 13.32 -23.08
N PHE A 122 -2.60 12.79 -21.87
CA PHE A 122 -2.79 13.51 -20.63
C PHE A 122 -1.50 13.47 -19.82
N ARG A 123 -1.30 14.47 -18.97
CA ARG A 123 -0.24 14.45 -17.97
C ARG A 123 -0.74 14.91 -16.60
N ARG A 124 -0.20 14.31 -15.55
CA ARG A 124 -0.33 14.77 -14.18
C ARG A 124 1.03 15.23 -13.67
N ARG A 125 1.11 16.48 -13.23
CA ARG A 125 2.28 17.07 -12.59
C ARG A 125 1.97 17.35 -11.12
N THR A 126 2.98 17.28 -10.28
CA THR A 126 2.90 17.79 -8.90
C THR A 126 3.92 18.90 -8.77
N ASP A 127 3.49 20.07 -8.32
CA ASP A 127 4.38 21.18 -7.99
C ASP A 127 4.11 21.68 -6.56
N SER A 128 4.75 22.78 -6.17
CA SER A 128 4.62 23.36 -4.83
C SER A 128 3.22 23.90 -4.51
N THR A 129 2.36 24.07 -5.51
CA THR A 129 0.98 24.57 -5.38
C THR A 129 -0.07 23.45 -5.38
N GLY A 130 0.32 22.24 -5.80
CA GLY A 130 -0.52 21.05 -5.77
C GLY A 130 -0.37 20.18 -7.01
N THR A 131 -1.40 19.40 -7.30
CA THR A 131 -1.46 18.55 -8.49
C THR A 131 -2.14 19.30 -9.64
N VAL A 132 -1.52 19.27 -10.81
CA VAL A 132 -2.03 19.88 -12.05
C VAL A 132 -2.22 18.80 -13.10
N ASP A 133 -3.44 18.69 -13.60
CA ASP A 133 -3.82 17.76 -14.68
C ASP A 133 -4.07 18.53 -15.98
N GLU A 134 -3.45 18.05 -17.05
CA GLU A 134 -3.50 18.68 -18.37
C GLU A 134 -3.63 17.63 -19.48
N TYR A 135 -4.04 18.08 -20.66
CA TYR A 135 -3.98 17.27 -21.87
C TYR A 135 -3.23 18.01 -22.97
N LEU A 136 -2.56 17.25 -23.83
CA LEU A 136 -1.79 17.76 -24.95
C LEU A 136 -2.76 18.26 -26.04
N VAL A 137 -2.56 19.48 -26.50
CA VAL A 137 -3.33 20.13 -27.57
C VAL A 137 -2.56 20.08 -28.90
N ASP A 138 -1.27 20.36 -28.84
CA ASP A 138 -0.33 20.33 -29.97
C ASP A 138 1.10 20.19 -29.41
N VAL A 139 2.12 20.15 -30.27
CA VAL A 139 3.53 20.11 -29.88
C VAL A 139 3.81 21.14 -28.78
N ASP A 140 4.30 20.65 -27.64
CA ASP A 140 4.60 21.41 -26.42
C ASP A 140 3.45 22.30 -25.87
N THR A 141 2.23 22.12 -26.35
CA THR A 141 1.07 22.94 -25.99
C THR A 141 0.09 22.13 -25.16
N TRP A 142 -0.15 22.57 -23.93
CA TRP A 142 -0.99 21.87 -22.96
C TRP A 142 -2.17 22.74 -22.53
N ALA A 143 -3.30 22.09 -22.26
CA ALA A 143 -4.49 22.75 -21.71
C ALA A 143 -4.94 22.06 -20.41
N PRO A 144 -5.51 22.82 -19.46
CA PRO A 144 -5.97 22.27 -18.19
C PRO A 144 -7.12 21.28 -18.41
N ASP A 145 -7.07 20.14 -17.72
CA ASP A 145 -8.17 19.17 -17.68
C ASP A 145 -9.27 19.63 -16.72
N THR A 146 -10.00 20.68 -17.12
CA THR A 146 -11.10 21.27 -16.35
C THR A 146 -12.27 20.32 -16.08
N ARG A 147 -12.35 19.20 -16.81
CA ARG A 147 -13.40 18.19 -16.63
C ARG A 147 -13.01 17.07 -15.67
N GLY A 148 -11.77 17.06 -15.17
CA GLY A 148 -11.26 16.04 -14.26
C GLY A 148 -11.30 14.63 -14.85
N VAL A 149 -11.09 14.51 -16.16
CA VAL A 149 -11.05 13.22 -16.86
C VAL A 149 -9.91 12.37 -16.30
N LEU A 150 -8.73 12.96 -16.16
CA LEU A 150 -7.54 12.28 -15.65
C LEU A 150 -7.70 11.90 -14.18
N ASP A 151 -8.17 12.82 -13.34
CA ASP A 151 -8.41 12.52 -11.93
C ASP A 151 -9.44 11.40 -11.73
N ARG A 152 -10.52 11.42 -12.50
CA ARG A 152 -11.53 10.36 -12.48
C ARG A 152 -10.92 9.02 -12.91
N ALA A 153 -10.13 9.01 -13.98
CA ALA A 153 -9.46 7.81 -14.47
C ALA A 153 -8.51 7.18 -13.44
N ILE A 154 -7.74 8.01 -12.71
CA ILE A 154 -6.83 7.53 -11.67
C ILE A 154 -7.60 6.95 -10.48
N ARG A 155 -8.73 7.57 -10.09
CA ARG A 155 -9.57 7.07 -8.97
C ARG A 155 -10.36 5.82 -9.33
N PHE A 156 -10.79 5.68 -10.59
CA PHE A 156 -11.64 4.61 -11.09
C PHE A 156 -10.97 3.88 -12.26
N SER A 157 -9.77 3.35 -12.03
CA SER A 157 -8.92 2.80 -13.10
C SER A 157 -9.54 1.61 -13.84
N LEU A 158 -10.38 0.81 -13.17
CA LEU A 158 -11.06 -0.34 -13.79
C LEU A 158 -12.13 0.06 -14.82
N ASP A 159 -12.69 1.26 -14.69
CA ASP A 159 -13.73 1.80 -15.58
C ASP A 159 -13.16 2.84 -16.58
N SER A 160 -11.85 3.06 -16.53
CA SER A 160 -11.15 4.08 -17.31
C SER A 160 -10.71 3.56 -18.67
N ASP A 161 -10.84 4.40 -19.70
CA ASP A 161 -10.27 4.19 -21.03
C ASP A 161 -8.87 4.82 -21.19
N LEU A 162 -8.31 5.37 -20.10
CA LEU A 162 -6.95 5.89 -20.03
C LEU A 162 -5.98 4.84 -19.48
N GLU A 163 -4.90 4.62 -20.22
CA GLU A 163 -3.77 3.76 -19.83
C GLU A 163 -2.58 4.64 -19.41
N GLU A 164 -1.96 4.34 -18.27
CA GLU A 164 -0.71 5.00 -17.86
C GLU A 164 0.45 4.47 -18.72
N ILE A 165 1.27 5.37 -19.25
CA ILE A 165 2.38 5.02 -20.15
C ILE A 165 3.71 5.54 -19.60
N SER A 166 4.80 4.93 -20.06
CA SER A 166 6.17 5.36 -19.72
C SER A 166 6.54 6.67 -20.42
N ASP A 167 7.59 7.33 -19.93
CA ASP A 167 8.16 8.53 -20.56
C ASP A 167 8.61 8.28 -22.00
N ASP A 168 9.21 7.11 -22.28
CA ASP A 168 9.60 6.70 -23.64
C ASP A 168 8.38 6.60 -24.58
N ALA A 169 7.28 6.01 -24.10
CA ALA A 169 6.05 5.90 -24.89
C ALA A 169 5.36 7.27 -25.07
N ALA A 170 5.47 8.16 -24.09
CA ALA A 170 5.01 9.54 -24.23
C ALA A 170 5.85 10.30 -25.27
N GLN A 171 7.16 10.07 -25.31
CA GLN A 171 8.05 10.63 -26.32
C GLN A 171 7.67 10.18 -27.74
N ASP A 172 7.35 8.89 -27.93
CA ASP A 172 6.82 8.39 -29.19
C ASP A 172 5.57 9.18 -29.63
N ILE A 173 4.66 9.51 -28.70
CA ILE A 173 3.46 10.32 -29.00
C ILE A 173 3.84 11.76 -29.36
N PHE A 174 4.80 12.38 -28.68
CA PHE A 174 5.27 13.71 -29.05
C PHE A 174 5.80 13.75 -30.49
N ASP A 175 6.58 12.74 -30.88
CA ASP A 175 7.09 12.60 -32.24
C ASP A 175 5.95 12.39 -33.26
N MET A 176 4.91 11.65 -32.90
CA MET A 176 3.69 11.48 -33.73
C MET A 176 2.92 12.78 -33.90
N VAL A 177 2.74 13.57 -32.83
CA VAL A 177 2.05 14.87 -32.89
C VAL A 177 2.84 15.87 -33.73
N ALA A 178 4.17 15.88 -33.60
CA ALA A 178 5.05 16.74 -34.39
C ALA A 178 5.05 16.37 -35.88
N SER A 179 5.09 15.08 -36.21
CA SER A 179 5.06 14.58 -37.59
C SER A 179 3.65 14.43 -38.18
N ARG A 180 2.61 14.60 -37.36
CA ARG A 180 1.19 14.34 -37.69
C ARG A 180 0.94 12.94 -38.26
N THR A 181 1.75 11.97 -37.84
CA THR A 181 1.67 10.58 -38.27
C THR A 181 1.42 9.71 -37.05
N TYR A 182 0.20 9.18 -36.93
CA TYR A 182 -0.23 8.40 -35.78
C TYR A 182 -0.21 6.92 -36.12
N VAL A 183 0.57 6.15 -35.37
CA VAL A 183 0.71 4.70 -35.50
C VAL A 183 0.55 4.05 -34.12
N PRO A 184 0.34 2.73 -34.03
CA PRO A 184 0.24 2.06 -32.74
C PRO A 184 1.47 2.25 -31.86
N LEU A 185 1.25 2.35 -30.54
CA LEU A 185 2.34 2.49 -29.58
C LEU A 185 3.20 1.23 -29.51
N ARG A 186 4.51 1.44 -29.39
CA ARG A 186 5.46 0.37 -29.11
C ARG A 186 5.41 0.04 -27.63
N ARG A 187 4.55 -0.92 -27.27
CA ARG A 187 4.49 -1.43 -25.89
C ARG A 187 5.78 -2.22 -25.61
N ARG A 188 6.69 -1.64 -24.82
CA ARG A 188 7.94 -2.28 -24.34
C ARG A 188 7.75 -2.85 -22.94
#